data_AF-A0A522XMP6-F1
#
_entry.id   AF-A0A522XMP6-F1
#
_cell.length_a   1.000
_cell.length_b   1.000
_cell.length_c   1.000
_cell.angle_alpha   90.00
_cell.angle_beta   90.00
_cell.angle_gamma   90.00
#
_symmetry.space_group_name_H-M   'P 1'
#
loop_
_entity.id
_entity.type
_entity.pdbx_description
1 polymer ?
#
loop_
_entity_poly.entity_id
_entity_poly.type
_entity_poly.pdbx_seq_one_letter_code
_entity_poly.pdbx_strand_id
1 'polypeptide(L)' 'AMAGKVCIVEVEHIVETGALDPDQIHLPGIYVHRIVHNPNPEKRIEKITLREKAGT' A
#
# COMPACT_ATOMS: atom_id res chain seq x y z
N ALA A 1 4.71 10.27 -3.49
CA ALA A 1 4.34 10.99 -2.24
C ALA A 1 4.99 12.37 -2.14
N MET A 2 6.31 12.51 -2.37
CA MET A 2 7.09 13.68 -1.94
C MET A 2 6.82 15.00 -2.69
N ALA A 3 6.25 14.97 -3.89
CA ALA A 3 6.03 16.18 -4.71
C ALA A 3 4.72 16.94 -4.39
N GLY A 4 3.84 16.35 -3.56
CA GLY A 4 2.57 16.98 -3.20
C GLY A 4 2.72 17.91 -2.01
N LYS A 5 2.09 19.09 -2.06
CA LYS A 5 1.95 19.99 -0.90
C LYS A 5 1.19 19.32 0.25
N VAL A 6 0.26 18.43 -0.09
CA VAL A 6 -0.49 17.58 0.86
C VAL A 6 -0.45 16.16 0.32
N CYS A 7 -0.10 15.20 1.17
CA CYS A 7 -0.06 13.79 0.84
C CYS A 7 -0.97 13.03 1.81
N ILE A 8 -1.94 12.31 1.23
CA ILE A 8 -2.86 11.43 1.92
C ILE A 8 -2.54 10.02 1.43
N VAL A 9 -2.33 9.09 2.35
CA VAL A 9 -2.10 7.68 2.03
C VAL A 9 -3.30 6.85 2.44
N GLU A 10 -3.65 5.88 1.62
CA GLU A 10 -4.64 4.84 1.92
C GLU A 10 -3.89 3.55 2.27
N VAL A 11 -4.26 2.90 3.37
CA VAL A 11 -3.58 1.71 3.88
C VAL A 11 -4.56 0.63 4.32
N GLU A 12 -4.17 -0.63 4.13
CA GLU A 12 -4.92 -1.81 4.58
C GLU A 12 -4.78 -2.07 6.08
N HIS A 13 -3.65 -1.69 6.67
CA HIS A 13 -3.35 -1.93 8.09
C HIS A 13 -2.77 -0.69 8.75
N ILE A 14 -3.23 -0.40 9.97
CA ILE A 14 -2.61 0.56 10.89
C ILE A 14 -2.04 -0.22 12.07
N VAL A 15 -0.81 0.12 12.43
CA VAL A 15 -0.09 -0.49 13.55
C VAL A 15 0.39 0.60 14.51
N GLU A 16 0.70 0.19 15.73
CA GLU A 16 1.27 1.07 16.74
C GLU A 16 2.66 1.57 16.35
N THR A 17 3.06 2.70 16.93
CA THR A 17 4.39 3.27 16.69
C THR A 17 5.47 2.31 17.18
N GLY A 18 6.49 2.06 16.33
CA GLY A 18 7.57 1.12 16.61
C GLY A 18 7.25 -0.34 16.27
N ALA A 19 6.03 -0.66 15.81
CA ALA A 19 5.70 -2.02 15.34
C ALA A 19 6.33 -2.37 13.98
N LEU A 20 6.74 -1.35 13.20
CA LEU A 20 7.48 -1.53 11.95
C LEU A 20 8.98 -1.33 12.20
N ASP A 21 9.79 -2.25 11.67
CA ASP A 21 11.25 -2.13 11.66
C ASP A 21 11.66 -0.89 10.82
N PRO A 22 12.48 0.03 11.36
CA PRO A 22 12.99 1.19 10.63
C PRO A 22 13.61 0.86 9.27
N ASP A 23 14.32 -0.27 9.14
CA ASP A 23 14.97 -0.67 7.89
C ASP A 23 13.97 -1.23 6.85
N GLN A 24 12.71 -1.47 7.24
CA GLN A 24 11.63 -1.91 6.37
C GLN A 24 10.66 -0.77 5.98
N ILE A 25 10.94 0.47 6.42
CA ILE A 25 10.11 1.64 6.06
C ILE A 25 10.43 2.09 4.63
N HIS A 26 9.53 1.79 3.68
CA HIS A 26 9.68 2.23 2.29
C HIS A 26 9.48 3.74 2.09
N LEU A 27 8.59 4.35 2.87
CA LEU A 27 8.26 5.78 2.79
C LEU A 27 8.27 6.39 4.20
N PRO A 28 9.24 7.26 4.53
CA PRO A 28 9.29 7.92 5.82
C PRO A 28 8.01 8.73 6.11
N GLY A 29 7.55 8.70 7.36
CA GLY A 29 6.32 9.37 7.80
C GLY A 29 6.31 10.89 7.59
N ILE A 30 7.49 11.53 7.46
CA ILE A 30 7.62 12.97 7.19
C ILE A 30 6.94 13.40 5.89
N TYR A 31 6.76 12.49 4.92
CA TYR A 31 6.11 12.78 3.66
C TYR A 31 4.58 12.60 3.70
N VAL A 32 4.02 12.11 4.81
CA VAL A 32 2.61 11.73 4.94
C VAL A 32 1.90 12.70 5.88
N HIS A 33 0.84 13.34 5.40
CA HIS A 33 0.10 14.34 6.18
C HIS A 33 -1.17 13.76 6.81
N ARG A 34 -1.81 12.79 6.15
CA ARG A 34 -3.03 12.12 6.61
C ARG A 34 -3.03 10.65 6.18
N ILE A 35 -3.62 9.81 7.00
CA ILE A 35 -3.76 8.37 6.75
C ILE A 35 -5.26 8.05 6.68
N VAL A 36 -5.67 7.33 5.64
CA VAL A 36 -7.01 6.76 5.48
C VAL A 36 -6.89 5.25 5.66
N HIS A 37 -7.61 4.71 6.63
CA HIS A 37 -7.68 3.27 6.84
C HIS A 37 -8.76 2.66 5.96
N ASN A 38 -8.36 1.85 4.97
CA ASN A 38 -9.26 1.04 4.17
C ASN A 38 -8.86 -0.43 4.29
N PRO A 39 -9.41 -1.19 5.25
CA PRO A 39 -8.99 -2.57 5.49
C PRO A 39 -9.39 -3.55 4.39
N ASN A 40 -10.33 -3.18 3.51
CA ASN A 40 -10.82 -4.07 2.45
C ASN A 40 -10.95 -3.31 1.11
N PRO A 41 -9.84 -2.89 0.48
CA PRO A 41 -9.87 -2.18 -0.79
C PRO A 41 -10.23 -3.13 -1.95
N GLU A 42 -10.89 -2.59 -2.97
CA GLU A 42 -11.11 -3.33 -4.21
C GLU A 42 -9.78 -3.45 -5.00
N LYS A 43 -9.25 -4.67 -5.12
CA LYS A 43 -8.04 -4.96 -5.91
C LYS A 43 -8.40 -5.43 -7.31
N ARG A 44 -8.89 -4.52 -8.15
CA ARG A 44 -9.27 -4.84 -9.53
C ARG A 44 -8.04 -5.14 -10.39
N ILE A 45 -8.05 -6.26 -11.11
CA ILE A 45 -7.06 -6.59 -12.13
C ILE A 45 -7.64 -6.19 -13.49
N GLU A 46 -7.06 -5.19 -14.15
CA GLU A 46 -7.55 -4.72 -15.45
C GLU A 46 -7.50 -5.81 -16.52
N LYS A 47 -6.41 -6.58 -16.57
CA LYS A 47 -6.24 -7.69 -17.52
C LYS A 47 -5.64 -8.91 -16.83
N ILE A 48 -6.48 -9.91 -16.54
CA ILE A 48 -6.04 -11.18 -15.97
C ILE A 48 -5.41 -12.02 -17.10
N THR A 49 -4.10 -12.23 -17.02
CA THR A 49 -3.38 -13.12 -17.94
C THR A 49 -2.98 -14.37 -17.19
N LEU A 50 -3.51 -15.52 -17.60
CA LEU A 50 -3.19 -16.82 -17.01
C LEU A 50 -2.26 -17.58 -17.96
N ARG A 51 -1.33 -18.35 -17.40
CA ARG A 51 -0.61 -19.35 -18.20
C ARG A 51 -1.60 -20.38 -18.74
N GLU A 52 -1.38 -20.86 -19.96
CA GLU A 52 -2.12 -22.05 -20.43
C GLU A 52 -1.80 -23.22 -19.50
N LYS A 53 -2.84 -23.97 -19.08
CA LYS A 53 -2.61 -25.24 -18.39
C LYS A 53 -1.88 -26.16 -19.37
N ALA A 54 -0.74 -26.72 -18.96
CA ALA A 54 -0.16 -27.86 -19.67
C ALA A 54 -1.27 -28.91 -19.80
N GLY A 55 -1.54 -29.33 -21.04
CA GLY A 55 -2.64 -30.23 -21.39
C GLY A 55 -2.69 -31.44 -20.46
N THR A 56 -3.89 -31.79 -20.04
CA THR A 56 -4.18 -33.09 -19.40
C THR A 56 -3.94 -34.20 -20.43
#